data_AF-A0AAP0PI97-F1
#
_entry.id   AF-A0AAP0PI97-F1
#
_cell.length_a   1.000
_cell.length_b   1.000
_cell.length_c   1.000
_cell.angle_alpha   90.00
_cell.angle_beta   90.00
_cell.angle_gamma   90.00
#
_symmetry.space_group_name_H-M   'P 1'
#
loop_
_entity.id
_entity.type
_entity.pdbx_description
1 polymer ?
#
loop_
_entity_poly.entity_id
_entity_poly.type
_entity_poly.pdbx_seq_one_letter_code
_entity_poly.pdbx_strand_id
1 'polypeptide(L)'
;MMYLCINLTGALMMDSQIFSFSSPSVIFEQLSIIFALPRLFLASFTLVLLFFPTGSFERMEEEGDVATAFTMAHILSNIPISRGGPTSLVIYDIHALQDRFYFGDHVLPCFETGIPLLKRRLHQLPDAENISIAFPDDGAWKRFYKQLQHFSHDCVQ
;
A
#
# COMPACT_ATOMS: atom_id res chain seq x y z
N MET A 1 2.74 -18.95 -7.31
CA MET A 1 3.50 -19.66 -6.25
C MET A 1 4.43 -18.65 -5.59
N MET A 2 3.99 -17.99 -4.52
CA MET A 2 4.82 -17.06 -3.76
C MET A 2 5.69 -17.88 -2.82
N TYR A 3 7.02 -17.67 -2.84
CA TYR A 3 7.94 -18.34 -1.93
C TYR A 3 7.70 -17.81 -0.51
N LEU A 4 6.88 -18.53 0.27
CA LEU A 4 6.71 -18.30 1.70
C LEU A 4 7.93 -18.89 2.42
N CYS A 5 9.02 -18.12 2.53
CA CYS A 5 10.18 -18.53 3.31
C CYS A 5 9.90 -18.29 4.81
N ILE A 6 9.24 -19.24 5.47
CA ILE A 6 9.05 -19.22 6.92
C ILE A 6 10.34 -19.74 7.58
N ASN A 7 11.27 -18.85 7.90
CA ASN A 7 12.38 -19.21 8.78
C ASN A 7 11.84 -19.42 10.20
N LEU A 8 11.53 -20.69 10.54
CA LEU A 8 10.99 -21.09 11.85
C LEU A 8 12.08 -21.39 12.89
N THR A 9 13.35 -21.18 12.58
CA THR A 9 14.45 -21.48 13.50
C THR A 9 14.86 -20.26 14.32
N GLY A 10 14.43 -20.25 15.58
CA GLY A 10 15.29 -19.78 16.68
C GLY A 10 15.17 -18.33 17.15
N ALA A 11 14.13 -17.57 16.78
CA ALA A 11 13.61 -16.39 17.49
C ALA A 11 12.44 -15.86 16.66
N LEU A 12 11.28 -15.63 17.28
CA LEU A 12 9.98 -15.39 16.64
C LEU A 12 9.85 -14.01 15.96
N MET A 13 10.79 -13.60 15.10
CA MET A 13 10.71 -12.36 14.33
C MET A 13 10.42 -12.66 12.87
N MET A 14 9.19 -12.40 12.44
CA MET A 14 8.88 -12.21 11.02
C MET A 14 8.81 -10.71 10.76
N ASP A 15 9.82 -10.20 10.06
CA ASP A 15 10.05 -8.76 10.01
C ASP A 15 9.18 -8.05 8.95
N SER A 16 8.89 -8.69 7.80
CA SER A 16 7.92 -8.17 6.82
C SER A 16 7.59 -9.19 5.73
N GLN A 17 6.33 -9.21 5.28
CA GLN A 17 5.90 -9.98 4.12
C GLN A 17 5.24 -9.08 3.08
N ILE A 18 5.62 -9.29 1.81
CA ILE A 18 5.07 -8.58 0.66
C ILE A 18 3.89 -9.38 0.12
N PHE A 19 2.74 -8.72 -0.01
CA PHE A 19 1.53 -9.30 -0.57
C PHE A 19 1.13 -8.55 -1.83
N SER A 20 0.66 -9.29 -2.83
CA SER A 20 0.15 -8.72 -4.09
C SER A 20 -1.34 -8.95 -4.21
N PHE A 21 -2.10 -7.88 -4.43
CA PHE A 21 -3.56 -7.91 -4.55
C PHE A 21 -4.00 -7.70 -6.01
N SER A 22 -3.38 -8.43 -6.95
CA SER A 22 -3.51 -8.18 -8.40
C SER A 22 -4.82 -8.67 -9.03
N SER A 23 -5.54 -9.58 -8.38
CA SER A 23 -6.83 -10.08 -8.85
C SER A 23 -7.67 -10.62 -7.69
N PRO A 24 -9.00 -10.73 -7.82
CA PRO A 24 -9.85 -11.27 -6.76
C PRO A 24 -9.42 -12.65 -6.25
N SER A 25 -9.02 -13.56 -7.15
CA SER A 25 -8.54 -14.89 -6.77
C SER A 25 -7.26 -14.83 -5.95
N VAL A 26 -6.29 -14.02 -6.38
CA VAL A 26 -5.03 -13.83 -5.65
C VAL A 26 -5.29 -13.16 -4.30
N ILE A 27 -6.17 -12.15 -4.25
CA ILE A 27 -6.57 -11.50 -2.99
C ILE A 27 -7.10 -12.53 -1.99
N PHE A 28 -8.00 -13.42 -2.43
CA PHE A 28 -8.57 -14.44 -1.55
C PHE A 28 -7.51 -15.43 -1.02
N GLU A 29 -6.59 -15.88 -1.89
CA GLU A 29 -5.46 -16.72 -1.50
C GLU A 29 -4.56 -16.00 -0.48
N GLN A 30 -4.21 -14.74 -0.74
CA GLN A 30 -3.39 -13.95 0.16
C GLN A 30 -4.08 -13.73 1.50
N LEU A 31 -5.36 -13.34 1.51
CA LEU A 31 -6.14 -13.17 2.74
C LEU A 31 -6.17 -14.43 3.58
N SER A 32 -6.28 -15.61 2.96
CA SER A 32 -6.23 -16.89 3.66
C SER A 32 -4.93 -17.08 4.43
N ILE A 33 -3.79 -16.69 3.84
CA ILE A 33 -2.46 -16.74 4.48
C ILE A 33 -2.35 -15.66 5.56
N ILE A 34 -2.76 -14.43 5.25
CA ILE A 34 -2.72 -13.26 6.14
C ILE A 34 -3.51 -13.52 7.43
N PHE A 35 -4.65 -14.21 7.36
CA PHE A 35 -5.47 -14.52 8.53
C PHE A 35 -4.96 -15.73 9.33
N ALA A 36 -4.17 -16.61 8.71
CA ALA A 36 -3.59 -17.77 9.36
C ALA A 36 -2.28 -17.43 10.11
N LEU A 37 -1.39 -16.67 9.47
CA LEU A 37 -0.03 -16.43 9.98
C LEU A 37 0.04 -15.81 11.38
N PRO A 38 -0.71 -14.73 11.72
CA PRO A 38 -0.64 -14.14 13.06
C PRO A 38 -1.01 -15.11 14.18
N ARG A 39 -1.82 -16.14 13.87
CA ARG A 39 -2.26 -17.18 14.81
C ARG A 39 -1.18 -18.23 15.08
N LEU A 40 -0.12 -18.29 14.27
CA LEU A 40 0.99 -19.23 14.41
C LEU A 40 2.08 -18.72 15.37
N PHE A 41 1.68 -17.97 16.41
CA PHE A 41 2.55 -17.50 17.48
C PHE A 41 3.70 -16.56 17.04
N LEU A 42 3.52 -15.84 15.94
CA LEU A 42 4.43 -14.76 15.53
C LEU A 42 4.50 -13.69 16.64
N ALA A 43 5.70 -13.16 16.92
CA ALA A 43 5.81 -12.00 17.81
C ALA A 43 5.21 -10.78 17.12
N SER A 44 5.71 -10.42 15.94
CA SER A 44 5.17 -9.32 15.13
C SER A 44 4.73 -9.83 13.75
N PHE A 45 3.81 -9.12 13.14
CA PHE A 45 3.45 -9.32 11.74
C PHE A 45 3.36 -7.97 11.03
N THR A 46 4.10 -7.83 9.94
CA THR A 46 4.09 -6.64 9.08
C THR A 46 3.66 -7.06 7.69
N LEU A 47 2.58 -6.46 7.21
CA LEU A 47 2.02 -6.65 5.88
C LEU A 47 2.39 -5.46 5.00
N VAL A 48 3.08 -5.71 3.89
CA VAL A 48 3.47 -4.68 2.92
C VAL A 48 2.64 -4.81 1.65
N LEU A 49 1.87 -3.76 1.34
CA LEU A 49 1.10 -3.60 0.10
C LEU A 49 1.78 -2.56 -0.78
N LEU A 50 2.26 -3.00 -1.93
CA LEU A 50 2.87 -2.12 -2.93
C LEU A 50 1.83 -1.24 -3.66
N PHE A 51 0.56 -1.65 -3.64
CA PHE A 51 -0.56 -0.87 -4.12
C PHE A 51 -1.83 -1.30 -3.38
N PHE A 52 -2.79 -0.38 -3.26
CA PHE A 52 -4.11 -0.65 -2.66
C PHE A 52 -5.14 -0.88 -3.78
N PRO A 53 -5.64 -2.12 -3.98
CA PRO A 53 -6.31 -2.53 -5.23
C PRO A 53 -7.65 -1.84 -5.48
N THR A 54 -8.32 -1.40 -4.43
CA THR A 54 -9.66 -0.79 -4.49
C THR A 54 -9.63 0.71 -4.24
N GLY A 55 -8.44 1.33 -4.21
CA GLY A 55 -8.28 2.74 -3.85
C GLY A 55 -9.00 3.72 -4.77
N SER A 56 -9.29 3.35 -6.02
CA SER A 56 -10.04 4.20 -6.97
C SER A 56 -11.57 4.17 -6.79
N PHE A 57 -12.07 3.31 -5.89
CA PHE A 57 -13.49 3.19 -5.56
C PHE A 57 -13.68 3.51 -4.08
N GLU A 58 -13.17 4.65 -3.65
CA GLU A 58 -13.27 5.16 -2.29
C GLU A 58 -14.52 6.00 -2.04
N ARG A 59 -15.09 6.59 -3.09
CA ARG A 59 -16.31 7.39 -3.01
C ARG A 59 -17.48 6.66 -3.62
N MET A 60 -18.66 6.86 -3.02
CA MET A 60 -19.94 6.54 -3.65
C MET A 60 -20.36 7.78 -4.43
N GLU A 61 -20.55 7.66 -5.73
CA GLU A 61 -21.00 8.76 -6.58
C GLU A 61 -22.53 8.76 -6.70
N GLU A 62 -23.11 7.56 -6.79
CA GLU A 62 -24.54 7.33 -6.90
C GLU A 62 -25.08 6.43 -5.79
N GLU A 63 -26.40 6.50 -5.58
CA GLU A 63 -27.09 5.58 -4.67
C GLU A 63 -26.99 4.14 -5.19
N GLY A 64 -26.52 3.22 -4.36
CA GLY A 64 -26.26 1.83 -4.73
C GLY A 64 -24.81 1.51 -5.03
N ASP A 65 -23.93 2.53 -5.13
CA ASP A 65 -22.50 2.31 -5.23
C ASP A 65 -21.93 1.65 -3.97
N VAL A 66 -20.90 0.84 -4.16
CA VAL A 66 -20.17 0.21 -3.06
C VAL A 66 -18.76 0.79 -3.01
N ALA A 67 -18.44 1.49 -1.93
CA ALA A 67 -17.07 1.95 -1.64
C ALA A 67 -16.17 0.76 -1.30
N THR A 68 -15.68 0.06 -2.34
CA THR A 68 -14.86 -1.15 -2.16
C THR A 68 -13.51 -0.88 -1.49
N ALA A 69 -13.01 0.36 -1.51
CA ALA A 69 -11.87 0.80 -0.71
C ALA A 69 -12.14 0.58 0.80
N PHE A 70 -13.31 1.03 1.26
CA PHE A 70 -13.75 0.88 2.64
C PHE A 70 -13.93 -0.59 3.01
N THR A 71 -14.56 -1.39 2.15
CA THR A 71 -14.72 -2.83 2.38
C THR A 71 -13.37 -3.54 2.53
N MET A 72 -12.41 -3.26 1.65
CA MET A 72 -11.07 -3.85 1.73
C MET A 72 -10.33 -3.43 3.01
N ALA A 73 -10.35 -2.14 3.34
CA ALA A 73 -9.76 -1.63 4.57
C ALA A 73 -10.40 -2.28 5.81
N HIS A 74 -11.71 -2.51 5.79
CA HIS A 74 -12.42 -3.21 6.86
C HIS A 74 -12.00 -4.68 6.99
N ILE A 75 -11.85 -5.40 5.87
CA ILE A 75 -11.32 -6.77 5.87
C ILE A 75 -9.91 -6.80 6.47
N LEU A 76 -9.02 -5.91 6.03
CA LEU A 76 -7.65 -5.83 6.56
C LEU A 76 -7.63 -5.42 8.04
N SER A 77 -8.59 -4.62 8.48
CA SER A 77 -8.73 -4.26 9.90
C SER A 77 -9.20 -5.41 10.79
N ASN A 78 -9.58 -6.56 10.21
CA ASN A 78 -9.95 -7.77 10.94
C ASN A 78 -8.84 -8.83 10.93
N ILE A 79 -7.63 -8.48 10.47
CA ILE A 79 -6.48 -9.38 10.59
C ILE A 79 -6.27 -9.74 12.07
N PRO A 80 -6.10 -11.02 12.42
CA PRO A 80 -5.88 -11.42 13.81
C PRO A 80 -4.61 -10.81 14.40
N ILE A 81 -4.67 -10.46 15.67
CA ILE A 81 -3.56 -9.86 16.42
C ILE A 81 -2.50 -10.95 16.70
N SER A 82 -1.23 -10.63 16.48
CA SER A 82 -0.10 -11.51 16.82
C SER A 82 0.28 -11.39 18.30
N ARG A 83 1.25 -12.17 18.81
CA ARG A 83 1.61 -12.14 20.24
C ARG A 83 2.09 -10.76 20.72
N GLY A 84 2.77 -10.03 19.85
CA GLY A 84 3.36 -8.72 20.11
C GLY A 84 2.45 -7.55 19.76
N GLY A 85 1.23 -7.79 19.27
CA GLY A 85 0.23 -6.75 19.06
C GLY A 85 -0.36 -6.71 17.66
N PRO A 86 -1.02 -5.59 17.32
CA PRO A 86 -1.65 -5.36 16.02
C PRO A 86 -0.69 -5.53 14.84
N THR A 87 -1.24 -5.92 13.69
CA THR A 87 -0.45 -6.04 12.45
C THR A 87 -0.08 -4.65 11.92
N SER A 88 1.20 -4.43 11.60
CA SER A 88 1.64 -3.24 10.89
C SER A 88 1.30 -3.35 9.41
N LEU A 89 0.60 -2.37 8.86
CA LEU A 89 0.13 -2.36 7.48
C LEU A 89 0.84 -1.26 6.70
N VAL A 90 1.92 -1.61 6.01
CA VAL A 90 2.69 -0.67 5.18
C VAL A 90 2.04 -0.61 3.79
N ILE A 91 1.49 0.55 3.42
CA ILE A 91 0.83 0.76 2.12
C ILE A 91 1.58 1.83 1.35
N TYR A 92 2.05 1.47 0.16
CA TYR A 92 2.67 2.42 -0.76
C TYR A 92 1.62 3.14 -1.61
N ASP A 93 1.80 4.46 -1.71
CA ASP A 93 1.11 5.34 -2.66
C ASP A 93 -0.42 5.13 -2.69
N ILE A 94 -1.07 5.16 -1.51
CA ILE A 94 -2.54 5.08 -1.38
C ILE A 94 -3.26 6.11 -2.25
N HIS A 95 -4.34 5.70 -2.94
CA HIS A 95 -5.02 6.50 -3.96
C HIS A 95 -5.45 7.88 -3.46
N ALA A 96 -6.18 7.91 -2.35
CA ALA A 96 -6.61 9.13 -1.68
C ALA A 96 -6.10 9.12 -0.23
N LEU A 97 -5.64 10.27 0.27
CA LEU A 97 -5.18 10.38 1.66
C LEU A 97 -6.33 10.14 2.65
N GLN A 98 -7.57 10.38 2.23
CA GLN A 98 -8.78 10.17 3.00
C GLN A 98 -9.00 8.69 3.35
N ASP A 99 -8.54 7.76 2.53
CA ASP A 99 -8.66 6.32 2.77
C ASP A 99 -7.99 5.87 4.06
N ARG A 100 -7.06 6.68 4.58
CA ARG A 100 -6.42 6.45 5.89
C ARG A 100 -7.42 6.29 7.04
N PHE A 101 -8.60 6.88 6.90
CA PHE A 101 -9.64 6.85 7.92
C PHE A 101 -10.55 5.61 7.83
N TYR A 102 -10.35 4.74 6.84
CA TYR A 102 -11.12 3.49 6.71
C TYR A 102 -10.57 2.35 7.56
N PHE A 103 -9.31 2.44 8.00
CA PHE A 103 -8.67 1.40 8.80
C PHE A 103 -9.08 1.52 10.27
N GLY A 104 -9.46 0.41 10.88
CA GLY A 104 -9.82 0.31 12.29
C GLY A 104 -8.62 0.05 13.21
N ASP A 105 -8.88 0.01 14.52
CA ASP A 105 -7.86 0.03 15.57
C ASP A 105 -7.06 -1.28 15.75
N HIS A 106 -7.42 -2.37 15.06
CA HIS A 106 -6.73 -3.65 15.17
C HIS A 106 -5.53 -3.80 14.22
N VAL A 107 -5.23 -2.78 13.42
CA VAL A 107 -4.06 -2.69 12.55
C VAL A 107 -3.39 -1.33 12.72
N LEU A 108 -2.11 -1.26 12.36
CA LEU A 108 -1.32 -0.03 12.40
C LEU A 108 -0.98 0.37 10.96
N PRO A 109 -1.81 1.20 10.29
CA PRO A 109 -1.52 1.63 8.93
C PRO A 109 -0.35 2.61 8.88
N CYS A 110 0.63 2.30 8.05
CA CYS A 110 1.79 3.12 7.72
C CYS A 110 1.76 3.45 6.23
N PHE A 111 1.57 4.73 5.88
CA PHE A 111 1.48 5.16 4.48
C PHE A 111 2.85 5.64 3.99
N GLU A 112 3.39 4.93 3.01
CA GLU A 112 4.70 5.20 2.40
C GLU A 112 4.54 5.66 0.95
N THR A 113 5.60 6.22 0.37
CA THR A 113 5.62 6.63 -1.04
C THR A 113 6.86 6.16 -1.78
N GLY A 114 6.69 5.73 -3.03
CA GLY A 114 7.79 5.34 -3.91
C GLY A 114 8.53 6.51 -4.55
N ILE A 115 8.07 7.75 -4.37
CA ILE A 115 8.65 8.94 -5.02
C ILE A 115 10.16 9.12 -4.78
N PRO A 116 10.74 8.86 -3.59
CA PRO A 116 12.20 8.92 -3.41
C PRO A 116 12.97 7.96 -4.34
N LEU A 117 12.42 6.78 -4.62
CA LEU A 117 13.03 5.82 -5.54
C LEU A 117 12.98 6.33 -6.98
N LEU A 118 11.86 6.94 -7.38
CA LEU A 118 11.71 7.60 -8.67
C LEU A 118 12.74 8.73 -8.84
N LYS A 119 12.83 9.64 -7.87
CA LYS A 119 13.82 10.74 -7.88
C LYS A 119 15.24 10.24 -8.06
N ARG A 120 15.63 9.21 -7.28
CA ARG A 120 16.96 8.60 -7.40
C ARG A 120 17.20 8.07 -8.81
N ARG A 121 16.21 7.43 -9.42
CA ARG A 121 16.34 6.90 -10.78
C ARG A 121 16.44 8.00 -11.84
N LEU A 122 15.70 9.10 -11.67
CA LEU A 122 15.76 10.27 -12.56
C LEU A 122 17.13 10.94 -12.52
N HIS A 123 17.72 11.11 -11.34
CA HIS A 123 19.08 11.66 -11.19
C HIS A 123 20.19 10.77 -11.78
N GLN A 124 19.91 9.49 -12.01
CA GLN A 124 20.84 8.54 -12.63
C GLN A 124 20.73 8.50 -14.17
N LEU A 125 19.83 9.28 -14.76
CA LEU A 125 19.71 9.34 -16.22
C LEU A 125 20.86 10.15 -16.83
N PRO A 126 21.34 9.78 -18.04
CA PRO A 126 22.42 10.52 -18.71
C PRO A 126 22.12 12.00 -18.96
N ASP A 127 20.85 12.37 -19.09
CA ASP A 127 20.36 13.74 -19.36
C ASP A 127 19.52 14.28 -18.18
N ALA A 128 19.99 14.05 -16.94
CA ALA A 128 19.22 14.34 -15.73
C ALA A 128 18.86 15.83 -15.55
N GLU A 129 19.63 16.74 -16.14
CA GLU A 129 19.40 18.20 -16.09
C GLU A 129 18.28 18.66 -17.04
N ASN A 130 17.84 17.80 -17.96
CA ASN A 130 16.84 18.11 -18.99
C ASN A 130 15.58 17.25 -18.85
N ILE A 131 15.16 17.00 -17.61
CA ILE A 131 13.96 16.23 -17.30
C ILE A 131 12.79 17.19 -17.04
N SER A 132 11.70 16.99 -17.76
CA SER A 132 10.41 17.64 -17.49
C SER A 132 9.37 16.60 -17.03
N ILE A 133 8.63 16.91 -15.98
CA ILE A 133 7.55 16.08 -15.44
C ILE A 133 6.22 16.58 -16.00
N ALA A 134 5.60 15.78 -16.86
CA ALA A 134 4.24 16.02 -17.32
C ALA A 134 3.25 15.30 -16.39
N PHE A 135 2.32 16.04 -15.81
CA PHE A 135 1.20 15.44 -15.06
C PHE A 135 0.03 15.16 -16.02
N PRO A 136 -0.54 13.93 -16.00
CA PRO A 136 -1.61 13.55 -16.92
C PRO A 136 -2.97 14.19 -16.58
N ASP A 137 -3.15 14.63 -15.33
CA ASP A 137 -4.37 15.25 -14.85
C ASP A 137 -4.10 16.09 -13.58
N ASP A 138 -5.09 16.91 -13.20
CA ASP A 138 -5.06 17.77 -12.00
C ASP A 138 -4.89 16.97 -10.69
N GLY A 139 -5.40 15.74 -10.64
CA GLY A 139 -5.33 14.87 -9.46
C GLY A 139 -3.89 14.45 -9.17
N ALA A 140 -3.19 13.98 -10.20
CA ALA A 140 -1.78 13.65 -10.16
C ALA A 140 -0.92 14.88 -9.81
N TRP A 141 -1.22 16.05 -10.40
CA TRP A 141 -0.53 17.30 -10.06
C TRP A 141 -0.71 17.64 -8.58
N LYS A 142 -1.96 17.72 -8.09
CA LYS A 142 -2.27 18.02 -6.67
C LYS A 142 -1.54 17.09 -5.70
N ARG A 143 -1.40 15.82 -6.08
CA ARG A 143 -0.82 14.77 -5.25
C ARG A 143 0.71 14.79 -5.22
N PHE A 144 1.36 14.96 -6.36
CA PHE A 144 2.80 14.71 -6.49
C PHE A 144 3.63 15.97 -6.75
N TYR A 145 3.02 17.09 -7.13
CA TYR A 145 3.72 18.34 -7.49
C TYR A 145 4.72 18.79 -6.42
N LYS A 146 4.29 18.90 -5.16
CA LYS A 146 5.17 19.31 -4.04
C LYS A 146 6.40 18.42 -3.88
N GLN A 147 6.25 17.13 -4.21
CA GLN A 147 7.35 16.19 -4.11
C GLN A 147 8.28 16.31 -5.32
N LEU A 148 7.80 16.70 -6.50
CA LEU A 148 8.57 16.77 -7.76
C LEU A 148 8.95 18.19 -8.21
N GLN A 149 8.68 19.21 -7.40
CA GLN A 149 8.89 20.63 -7.71
C GLN A 149 10.32 21.03 -8.14
N HIS A 150 11.34 20.19 -7.89
CA HIS A 150 12.72 20.45 -8.30
C HIS A 150 12.97 20.20 -9.80
N PHE A 151 12.04 19.51 -10.48
CA PHE A 151 12.08 19.32 -11.92
C PHE A 151 11.21 20.37 -12.61
N SER A 152 11.57 20.73 -13.83
CA SER A 152 10.66 21.45 -14.74
C SER A 152 9.37 20.64 -14.88
N HIS A 153 8.22 21.28 -14.88
CA HIS A 153 6.93 20.58 -14.87
C HIS A 153 5.87 21.36 -15.60
N ASP A 154 5.01 20.64 -16.32
CA ASP A 154 3.82 21.16 -16.99
C ASP A 154 2.62 20.25 -16.65
N CYS A 155 1.46 20.86 -16.45
CA CYS A 155 0.20 20.12 -16.36
C CYS A 155 -0.41 20.07 -17.76
N VAL A 156 -0.55 18.88 -18.33
CA VAL A 156 -1.19 18.71 -19.64
C VAL A 156 -2.69 18.76 -19.40
N GLN A 157 -3.33 19.88 -19.74
CA GLN A 157 -4.78 20.05 -19.69
C GLN A 157 -5.43 19.64 -21.01
#